data_AF-A0AA86P5V4-F1
#
_entry.id   AF-A0AA86P5V4-F1
#
_cell.length_a   1.000
_cell.length_b   1.000
_cell.length_c   1.000
_cell.angle_alpha   90.00
_cell.angle_beta   90.00
_cell.angle_gamma   90.00
#
_symmetry.space_group_name_H-M   'P 1'
#
loop_
_entity.id
_entity.type
_entity.pdbx_description
1 polymer ?
#
loop_
_entity_poly.entity_id
_entity_poly.type
_entity_poly.pdbx_seq_one_letter_code
_entity_poly.pdbx_strand_id
1 'polypeptide(L)'
;MSYEERQRQKYATTSIIQGQKVNFKGLTNNGATCYLNTLLQSIFHTEVGYNFILNIQNDIKALEEVNRCEYISSDNNSVIQSLQLLFLRMKFSTQSELSTLKFCRSMNINTGIQEDANELMKTIQDKLEQVCKQQNMLGIYNYTFTGQSSIKYTCKHCCSESPVYTPFTDVMLPVAPDFFTCFAQMVGQYQISGYKCTQCNQLTFADQELSIYSVPDLLCFTLERFKNLMYQDCSQVNFPMCLDLEFIYICNCDQLGNDKDYIQRMIQVAMMPWFHF
;
A
#
# COMPACT_ATOMS: atom_id res chain seq x y z
N MET A 1 -39.51 5.63 -12.79
CA MET A 1 -38.02 5.67 -12.78
C MET A 1 -37.47 4.56 -13.66
N SER A 2 -36.65 4.94 -14.64
CA SER A 2 -35.94 4.02 -15.51
C SER A 2 -34.90 3.20 -14.74
N TYR A 3 -34.42 2.10 -15.31
CA TYR A 3 -33.34 1.30 -14.73
C TYR A 3 -32.06 2.13 -14.57
N GLU A 4 -31.77 3.00 -15.53
CA GLU A 4 -30.61 3.90 -15.50
C GLU A 4 -30.71 4.95 -14.39
N GLU A 5 -31.91 5.50 -14.14
CA GLU A 5 -32.13 6.43 -13.01
C GLU A 5 -31.93 5.74 -11.66
N ARG A 6 -32.33 4.46 -11.55
CA ARG A 6 -32.11 3.64 -10.35
C ARG A 6 -30.63 3.33 -10.12
N GLN A 7 -29.86 3.07 -11.19
CA GLN A 7 -28.41 2.89 -11.07
C GLN A 7 -27.73 4.21 -10.66
N ARG A 8 -28.09 5.35 -11.27
CA ARG A 8 -27.54 6.67 -10.89
C ARG A 8 -27.81 7.06 -9.44
N GLN A 9 -29.00 6.74 -8.91
CA GLN A 9 -29.28 6.96 -7.48
C GLN A 9 -28.52 5.99 -6.57
N LYS A 10 -28.29 4.75 -7.00
CA LYS A 10 -27.49 3.76 -6.26
C LYS A 10 -26.02 4.16 -6.12
N TYR A 11 -25.48 4.86 -7.13
CA TYR A 11 -24.09 5.35 -7.16
C TYR A 11 -23.95 6.84 -6.84
N ALA A 12 -25.02 7.51 -6.36
CA ALA A 12 -24.90 8.86 -5.86
C ALA A 12 -24.11 8.82 -4.54
N THR A 13 -22.80 9.04 -4.60
CA THR A 13 -21.82 8.93 -3.51
C THR A 13 -21.96 10.08 -2.49
N THR A 14 -23.15 10.21 -1.90
CA THR A 14 -23.38 11.04 -0.73
C THR A 14 -23.30 10.16 0.50
N SER A 15 -22.13 10.11 1.12
CA SER A 15 -21.99 9.51 2.45
C SER A 15 -22.16 10.60 3.49
N ILE A 16 -22.97 10.34 4.51
CA ILE A 16 -23.10 11.22 5.67
C ILE A 16 -22.09 10.72 6.71
N ILE A 17 -21.00 11.47 6.90
CA ILE A 17 -20.05 11.24 7.99
C ILE A 17 -20.24 12.39 8.97
N GLN A 18 -20.59 12.08 10.23
CA GLN A 18 -20.79 13.08 11.30
C GLN A 18 -21.78 14.22 10.92
N GLY A 19 -22.84 13.90 10.17
CA GLY A 19 -23.88 14.89 9.80
C GLY A 19 -23.47 15.85 8.66
N GLN A 20 -22.26 15.76 8.12
CA GLN A 20 -21.86 16.51 6.93
C GLN A 20 -22.09 15.70 5.65
N LYS A 21 -22.63 16.37 4.63
CA LYS A 21 -22.82 15.81 3.29
C LYS A 21 -21.45 15.75 2.61
N VAL A 22 -20.79 14.60 2.62
CA VAL A 22 -19.52 14.41 1.94
C VAL A 22 -19.80 14.01 0.49
N ASN A 23 -19.44 14.89 -0.45
CA ASN A 23 -19.54 14.61 -1.88
C ASN A 23 -18.24 13.96 -2.36
N PHE A 24 -18.14 12.65 -2.20
CA PHE A 24 -17.04 11.88 -2.76
C PHE A 24 -17.09 11.90 -4.30
N LYS A 25 -15.91 11.83 -4.92
CA LYS A 25 -15.75 11.91 -6.38
C LYS A 25 -15.44 10.54 -6.93
N GLY A 26 -16.21 10.10 -7.92
CA GLY A 26 -15.87 8.91 -8.68
C GLY A 26 -14.67 9.14 -9.60
N LEU A 27 -14.04 8.05 -10.03
CA LEU A 27 -13.05 8.08 -11.11
C LEU A 27 -13.65 7.34 -12.31
N THR A 28 -13.63 7.98 -13.48
CA THR A 28 -14.15 7.39 -14.71
C THR A 28 -13.31 6.18 -15.10
N ASN A 29 -13.95 5.05 -15.41
CA ASN A 29 -13.24 3.90 -15.97
C ASN A 29 -12.95 4.16 -17.45
N ASN A 30 -11.67 4.29 -17.81
CA ASN A 30 -11.25 4.61 -19.18
C ASN A 30 -10.99 3.36 -20.04
N GLY A 31 -11.65 2.25 -19.72
CA GLY A 31 -11.50 0.94 -20.37
C GLY A 31 -11.36 -0.17 -19.33
N ALA A 32 -10.12 -0.59 -19.11
CA ALA A 32 -9.73 -1.63 -18.16
C ALA A 32 -9.06 -1.05 -16.89
N THR A 33 -9.36 0.21 -16.52
CA THR A 33 -8.62 0.95 -15.47
C THR A 33 -9.21 0.86 -14.07
N CYS A 34 -10.02 -0.16 -13.76
CA CYS A 34 -10.63 -0.31 -12.44
C CYS A 34 -9.62 -0.57 -11.32
N TYR A 35 -8.54 -1.31 -11.61
CA TYR A 35 -7.42 -1.56 -10.69
C TYR A 35 -6.78 -0.23 -10.25
N LEU A 36 -6.52 0.65 -11.22
CA LEU A 36 -5.97 1.99 -11.02
C LEU A 36 -6.93 2.88 -10.24
N ASN A 37 -8.20 2.90 -10.62
CA ASN A 37 -9.18 3.75 -9.93
C ASN A 37 -9.35 3.34 -8.47
N THR A 38 -9.38 2.04 -8.19
CA THR A 38 -9.48 1.50 -6.82
C THR A 38 -8.24 1.88 -6.01
N LEU A 39 -7.04 1.69 -6.57
CA LEU A 39 -5.79 2.04 -5.89
C LEU A 39 -5.72 3.54 -5.58
N LEU A 40 -6.02 4.40 -6.55
CA LEU A 40 -5.95 5.85 -6.37
C LEU A 40 -6.95 6.35 -5.31
N GLN A 41 -8.15 5.77 -5.27
CA GLN A 41 -9.13 6.04 -4.22
C GLN A 41 -8.62 5.59 -2.84
N SER A 42 -8.02 4.41 -2.74
CA SER A 42 -7.43 3.90 -1.51
C SER A 42 -6.33 4.82 -0.97
N ILE A 43 -5.43 5.29 -1.84
CA ILE A 43 -4.37 6.22 -1.45
C ILE A 43 -4.96 7.58 -1.04
N PHE A 44 -5.89 8.13 -1.83
CA PHE A 44 -6.51 9.43 -1.56
C PHE A 44 -7.27 9.46 -0.23
N HIS A 45 -7.93 8.36 0.13
CA HIS A 45 -8.69 8.26 1.37
C HIS A 45 -7.85 7.87 2.58
N THR A 46 -6.56 7.58 2.39
CA THR A 46 -5.62 7.37 3.49
C THR A 46 -4.92 8.69 3.81
N GLU A 47 -5.16 9.25 4.99
CA GLU A 47 -4.65 10.57 5.39
C GLU A 47 -3.13 10.69 5.20
N VAL A 48 -2.37 9.67 5.60
CA VAL A 48 -0.91 9.61 5.44
C VAL A 48 -0.52 9.68 3.96
N GLY A 49 -1.12 8.84 3.11
CA GLY A 49 -0.81 8.80 1.68
C GLY A 49 -1.19 10.10 0.96
N TYR A 50 -2.37 10.62 1.24
CA TYR A 50 -2.86 11.89 0.70
C TYR A 50 -1.95 13.07 1.09
N ASN A 51 -1.65 13.21 2.38
CA ASN A 51 -0.80 14.30 2.88
C ASN A 51 0.63 14.17 2.38
N PHE A 52 1.19 12.96 2.33
CA PHE A 52 2.52 12.74 1.77
C PHE A 52 2.60 13.22 0.32
N ILE A 53 1.69 12.74 -0.53
CA ILE A 53 1.68 13.07 -1.97
C ILE A 53 1.55 14.58 -2.19
N LEU A 54 0.66 15.27 -1.47
CA LEU A 54 0.48 16.71 -1.66
C LEU A 54 1.62 17.56 -1.08
N ASN A 55 2.37 17.06 -0.11
CA ASN A 55 3.50 17.76 0.48
C ASN A 55 4.82 17.57 -0.29
N ILE A 56 4.85 16.72 -1.32
CA ILE A 56 6.00 16.67 -2.24
C ILE A 56 6.13 18.03 -2.94
N GLN A 57 7.34 18.59 -2.88
CA GLN A 57 7.60 19.92 -3.41
C GLN A 57 7.35 19.95 -4.91
N ASN A 58 6.51 20.88 -5.35
CA ASN A 58 6.23 21.10 -6.77
C ASN A 58 6.05 22.60 -7.04
N ASP A 59 6.50 23.04 -8.22
CA ASP A 59 6.20 24.38 -8.71
C ASP A 59 4.71 24.45 -9.07
N ILE A 60 3.99 25.42 -8.50
CA ILE A 60 2.58 25.67 -8.82
C ILE A 60 2.40 25.87 -10.32
N LYS A 61 3.36 26.52 -10.99
CA LYS A 61 3.33 26.70 -12.45
C LYS A 61 3.37 25.37 -13.20
N ALA A 62 4.13 24.40 -12.70
CA ALA A 62 4.18 23.06 -13.30
C ALA A 62 2.83 22.33 -13.15
N LEU A 63 2.16 22.46 -12.01
CA LEU A 63 0.80 21.91 -11.84
C LEU A 63 -0.21 22.58 -12.79
N GLU A 64 -0.13 23.89 -12.99
CA GLU A 64 -0.97 24.61 -13.94
C GLU A 64 -0.69 24.20 -15.39
N GLU A 65 0.57 23.92 -15.74
CA GLU A 65 0.98 23.41 -17.05
C GLU A 65 0.41 22.02 -17.28
N VAL A 66 0.56 21.08 -16.34
CA VAL A 66 -0.06 19.75 -16.40
C VAL A 66 -1.58 19.86 -16.52
N ASN A 67 -2.20 20.84 -15.86
CA ASN A 67 -3.64 21.07 -15.96
C ASN A 67 -4.08 21.60 -17.33
N ARG A 68 -3.25 22.40 -18.01
CA ARG A 68 -3.56 22.96 -19.33
C ARG A 68 -3.18 22.05 -20.50
N CYS A 69 -2.11 21.27 -20.37
CA CYS A 69 -1.60 20.43 -21.45
C CYS A 69 -2.37 19.11 -21.58
N GLU A 70 -2.52 18.64 -22.82
CA GLU A 70 -3.04 17.30 -23.12
C GLU A 70 -1.93 16.24 -23.15
N TYR A 71 -0.74 16.65 -23.59
CA TYR A 71 0.48 15.86 -23.56
C TYR A 71 1.22 16.11 -22.26
N ILE A 72 1.55 15.04 -21.55
CA ILE A 72 2.25 15.08 -20.26
C ILE A 72 3.48 14.19 -20.42
N SER A 73 4.65 14.69 -20.00
CA SER A 73 5.88 13.90 -19.99
C SER A 73 5.75 12.71 -19.02
N SER A 74 6.48 11.63 -19.29
CA SER A 74 6.50 10.43 -18.44
C SER A 74 7.71 10.36 -17.50
N ASP A 75 8.37 11.49 -17.27
CA ASP A 75 9.37 11.61 -16.22
C ASP A 75 8.73 11.59 -14.82
N ASN A 76 9.54 11.27 -13.81
CA ASN A 76 9.05 11.04 -12.46
C ASN A 76 8.34 12.28 -11.87
N ASN A 77 8.80 13.51 -12.17
CA ASN A 77 8.16 14.72 -11.63
C ASN A 77 6.78 14.94 -12.26
N SER A 78 6.67 14.79 -13.58
CA SER A 78 5.39 14.91 -14.30
C SER A 78 4.35 13.89 -13.84
N VAL A 79 4.77 12.67 -13.48
CA VAL A 79 3.91 11.64 -12.86
C VAL A 79 3.38 12.12 -11.52
N ILE A 80 4.25 12.56 -10.61
CA ILE A 80 3.84 13.01 -9.28
C ILE A 80 2.94 14.25 -9.38
N GLN A 81 3.24 15.19 -10.27
CA GLN A 81 2.41 16.37 -10.53
C GLN A 81 1.02 16.00 -11.06
N SER A 82 0.94 15.01 -11.96
CA SER A 82 -0.34 14.51 -12.47
C SER A 82 -1.17 13.86 -11.37
N LEU A 83 -0.53 13.12 -10.46
CA LEU A 83 -1.16 12.52 -9.29
C LEU A 83 -1.65 13.58 -8.30
N GLN A 84 -0.82 14.57 -7.97
CA GLN A 84 -1.20 15.70 -7.11
C GLN A 84 -2.37 16.49 -7.71
N LEU A 85 -2.33 16.79 -9.01
CA LEU A 85 -3.42 17.47 -9.70
C LEU A 85 -4.72 16.66 -9.61
N LEU A 86 -4.66 15.34 -9.80
CA LEU A 86 -5.82 14.48 -9.64
C LEU A 86 -6.37 14.55 -8.20
N PHE A 87 -5.51 14.47 -7.18
CA PHE A 87 -5.93 14.54 -5.77
C PHE A 87 -6.54 15.89 -5.41
N LEU A 88 -5.96 16.99 -5.89
CA LEU A 88 -6.53 18.33 -5.74
C LEU A 88 -7.92 18.40 -6.40
N ARG A 89 -8.08 17.85 -7.60
CA ARG A 89 -9.38 17.79 -8.28
C ARG A 89 -10.38 16.91 -7.52
N MET A 90 -9.95 15.77 -6.99
CA MET A 90 -10.80 14.89 -6.16
C MET A 90 -11.31 15.62 -4.92
N LYS A 91 -10.50 16.49 -4.32
CA LYS A 91 -10.90 17.27 -3.14
C LYS A 91 -11.80 18.47 -3.47
N PHE A 92 -11.49 19.21 -4.53
CA PHE A 92 -12.06 20.54 -4.77
C PHE A 92 -13.00 20.65 -5.98
N SER A 93 -13.03 19.68 -6.89
CA SER A 93 -13.88 19.75 -8.07
C SER A 93 -15.37 19.69 -7.69
N THR A 94 -16.21 20.37 -8.48
CA THR A 94 -17.67 20.24 -8.39
C THR A 94 -18.22 19.04 -9.16
N GLN A 95 -17.44 18.49 -10.10
CA GLN A 95 -17.81 17.31 -10.90
C GLN A 95 -18.07 16.10 -9.99
N SER A 96 -19.00 15.22 -10.35
CA SER A 96 -19.27 13.97 -9.61
C SER A 96 -18.26 12.87 -9.93
N GLU A 97 -17.64 12.93 -11.11
CA GLU A 97 -16.63 12.00 -11.59
C GLU A 97 -15.46 12.74 -12.24
N LEU A 98 -14.28 12.14 -12.17
CA LEU A 98 -13.04 12.70 -12.72
C LEU A 98 -12.34 11.68 -13.61
N SER A 99 -11.82 12.15 -14.74
CA SER A 99 -10.99 11.32 -15.62
C SER A 99 -9.56 11.19 -15.09
N THR A 100 -9.04 9.96 -15.11
CA THR A 100 -7.66 9.61 -14.76
C THR A 100 -6.69 9.64 -15.95
N LEU A 101 -7.16 9.98 -17.16
CA LEU A 101 -6.38 9.90 -18.39
C LEU A 101 -5.05 10.66 -18.34
N LYS A 102 -5.00 11.82 -17.68
CA LYS A 102 -3.76 12.59 -17.52
C LYS A 102 -2.71 11.82 -16.73
N PHE A 103 -3.12 11.24 -15.61
CA PHE A 103 -2.26 10.38 -14.82
C PHE A 103 -1.85 9.12 -15.59
N CYS A 104 -2.79 8.44 -16.26
CA CYS A 104 -2.49 7.28 -17.10
C CYS A 104 -1.45 7.60 -18.17
N ARG A 105 -1.56 8.74 -18.87
CA ARG A 105 -0.58 9.20 -19.87
C ARG A 105 0.80 9.42 -19.25
N SER A 106 0.88 10.11 -18.11
CA SER A 106 2.17 10.32 -17.43
C SER A 106 2.84 9.00 -17.01
N MET A 107 2.06 7.98 -16.68
CA MET A 107 2.54 6.64 -16.30
C MET A 107 2.75 5.70 -17.50
N ASN A 108 2.49 6.15 -18.74
CA ASN A 108 2.46 5.31 -19.94
C ASN A 108 1.52 4.08 -19.84
N ILE A 109 0.43 4.21 -19.09
CA ILE A 109 -0.52 3.10 -18.87
C ILE A 109 -1.39 2.90 -20.11
N ASN A 110 -1.47 1.65 -20.57
CA ASN A 110 -2.41 1.26 -21.61
C ASN A 110 -3.79 1.03 -20.99
N THR A 111 -4.68 2.01 -21.13
CA THR A 111 -6.05 1.96 -20.59
C THR A 111 -6.93 0.81 -21.09
N GLY A 112 -6.51 0.10 -22.14
CA GLY A 112 -7.21 -1.09 -22.64
C GLY A 112 -6.78 -2.41 -21.99
N ILE A 113 -5.76 -2.42 -21.14
CA ILE A 113 -5.19 -3.62 -20.52
C ILE A 113 -5.39 -3.59 -19.01
N GLN A 114 -5.78 -4.72 -18.43
CA GLN A 114 -5.80 -4.92 -16.98
C GLN A 114 -4.37 -5.19 -16.48
N GLU A 115 -3.98 -4.55 -15.40
CA GLU A 115 -2.69 -4.76 -14.73
C GLU A 115 -2.93 -5.13 -13.25
N ASP A 116 -1.89 -5.64 -12.59
CA ASP A 116 -1.91 -5.90 -11.15
C ASP A 116 -1.84 -4.56 -10.39
N ALA A 117 -2.79 -4.33 -9.49
CA ALA A 117 -2.82 -3.10 -8.70
C ALA A 117 -1.62 -2.97 -7.75
N ASN A 118 -1.06 -4.09 -7.26
CA ASN A 118 0.12 -4.08 -6.41
C ASN A 118 1.37 -3.69 -7.22
N GLU A 119 1.46 -4.15 -8.47
CA GLU A 119 2.54 -3.73 -9.39
C GLU A 119 2.42 -2.23 -9.71
N LEU A 120 1.21 -1.73 -9.94
CA LEU A 120 0.98 -0.30 -10.09
C LEU A 120 1.37 0.48 -8.81
N MET A 121 1.04 -0.01 -7.62
CA MET A 121 1.42 0.63 -6.35
C MET A 121 2.93 0.71 -6.19
N LYS A 122 3.66 -0.39 -6.48
CA LYS A 122 5.13 -0.42 -6.47
C LYS A 122 5.71 0.56 -7.47
N THR A 123 5.15 0.62 -8.68
CA THR A 123 5.58 1.60 -9.69
C THR A 123 5.38 3.04 -9.20
N ILE A 124 4.23 3.35 -8.57
CA ILE A 124 3.98 4.69 -8.00
C ILE A 124 4.99 4.99 -6.87
N GLN A 125 5.24 4.04 -5.97
CA GLN A 125 6.21 4.15 -4.89
C GLN A 125 7.63 4.39 -5.41
N ASP A 126 8.07 3.67 -6.44
CA ASP A 126 9.37 3.89 -7.08
C ASP A 126 9.51 5.32 -7.61
N LYS A 127 8.45 5.84 -8.27
CA LYS A 127 8.44 7.23 -8.77
C LYS A 127 8.52 8.23 -7.61
N LEU A 128 7.76 7.99 -6.53
CA LEU A 128 7.80 8.82 -5.32
C LEU A 128 9.20 8.81 -4.69
N GLU A 129 9.83 7.64 -4.55
CA GLU A 129 11.17 7.49 -4.00
C GLU A 129 12.20 8.29 -4.79
N GLN A 130 12.18 8.17 -6.13
CA GLN A 130 13.13 8.88 -6.98
C GLN A 130 12.97 10.41 -6.89
N VAL A 131 11.74 10.92 -6.86
CA VAL A 131 11.50 12.36 -6.67
C VAL A 131 11.94 12.80 -5.28
N CYS A 132 11.61 12.03 -4.23
CA CYS A 132 12.03 12.33 -2.87
C CYS A 132 13.56 12.33 -2.72
N LYS A 133 14.27 11.42 -3.40
CA LYS A 133 15.72 11.38 -3.44
C LYS A 133 16.32 12.64 -4.08
N GLN A 134 15.72 13.13 -5.17
CA GLN A 134 16.14 14.40 -5.81
C GLN A 134 15.90 15.62 -4.91
N GLN A 135 14.86 15.58 -4.08
CA GLN A 135 14.45 16.67 -3.20
C GLN A 135 15.02 16.57 -1.77
N ASN A 136 15.94 15.63 -1.50
CA ASN A 136 16.48 15.36 -0.16
C ASN A 136 15.41 14.99 0.90
N MET A 137 14.31 14.36 0.49
CA MET A 137 13.21 13.90 1.35
C MET A 137 13.17 12.37 1.53
N LEU A 138 14.24 11.65 1.16
CA LEU A 138 14.27 10.19 1.23
C LEU A 138 13.99 9.64 2.64
N GLY A 139 14.40 10.36 3.69
CA GLY A 139 14.08 9.99 5.08
C GLY A 139 12.57 9.99 5.37
N ILE A 140 11.85 10.99 4.87
CA ILE A 140 10.38 11.09 5.03
C ILE A 140 9.70 9.99 4.22
N TYR A 141 10.16 9.73 3.00
CA TYR A 141 9.67 8.60 2.19
C TYR A 141 9.82 7.27 2.93
N ASN A 142 11.02 6.98 3.44
CA ASN A 142 11.27 5.74 4.16
C ASN A 142 10.42 5.61 5.43
N TYR A 143 10.29 6.68 6.20
CA TYR A 143 9.40 6.69 7.37
C TYR A 143 7.93 6.42 6.99
N THR A 144 7.51 6.91 5.82
CA THR A 144 6.12 6.80 5.37
C THR A 144 5.78 5.42 4.80
N PHE A 145 6.66 4.83 4.00
CA PHE A 145 6.35 3.65 3.19
C PHE A 145 7.25 2.43 3.43
N THR A 146 8.40 2.59 4.10
CA THR A 146 9.40 1.52 4.20
C THR A 146 9.46 0.94 5.62
N GLY A 147 9.00 -0.29 5.76
CA GLY A 147 9.23 -1.11 6.96
C GLY A 147 10.50 -1.95 6.84
N GLN A 148 10.82 -2.70 7.88
CA GLN A 148 11.91 -3.69 7.87
C GLN A 148 11.42 -5.03 8.40
N SER A 149 11.72 -6.11 7.68
CA SER A 149 11.59 -7.47 8.17
C SER A 149 12.93 -7.98 8.68
N SER A 150 12.90 -9.00 9.54
CA SER A 150 14.08 -9.72 9.99
C SER A 150 13.92 -11.21 9.70
N ILE A 151 14.94 -11.80 9.09
CA ILE A 151 15.07 -13.25 8.99
C ILE A 151 16.21 -13.66 9.91
N LYS A 152 15.89 -14.36 11.00
CA LYS A 152 16.85 -14.84 11.98
C LYS A 152 17.12 -16.32 11.75
N TYR A 153 18.40 -16.66 11.64
CA TYR A 153 18.86 -18.05 11.59
C TYR A 153 19.49 -18.46 12.92
N THR A 154 18.97 -19.50 13.55
CA THR A 154 19.52 -20.08 14.79
C THR A 154 20.13 -21.45 14.49
N CYS A 155 21.45 -21.54 14.56
CA CYS A 155 22.20 -22.77 14.28
C CYS A 155 21.84 -23.88 15.28
N LYS A 156 21.42 -25.06 14.84
CA LYS A 156 21.08 -26.18 15.73
C LYS A 156 22.30 -26.85 16.39
N HIS A 157 23.50 -26.60 15.89
CA HIS A 157 24.73 -27.18 16.42
C HIS A 157 25.38 -26.32 17.52
N CYS A 158 25.50 -25.01 17.31
CA CYS A 158 26.17 -24.09 18.25
C CYS A 158 25.27 -23.01 18.84
N CYS A 159 23.98 -22.98 18.48
CA CYS A 159 22.99 -22.00 18.93
C CYS A 159 23.31 -20.54 18.57
N SER A 160 24.27 -20.28 17.67
CA SER A 160 24.55 -18.92 17.21
C SER A 160 23.37 -18.38 16.39
N GLU A 161 22.98 -17.14 16.68
CA GLU A 161 21.95 -16.42 15.93
C GLU A 161 22.58 -15.51 14.87
N SER A 162 21.89 -15.35 13.74
CA SER A 162 22.32 -14.48 12.65
C SER A 162 21.09 -13.83 11.99
N PRO A 163 20.68 -12.63 12.44
CA PRO A 163 19.57 -11.89 11.83
C PRO A 163 20.02 -11.15 10.56
N VAL A 164 19.15 -11.18 9.54
CA VAL A 164 19.28 -10.41 8.30
C VAL A 164 18.06 -9.49 8.18
N TYR A 165 18.29 -8.19 8.10
CA TYR A 165 17.23 -7.19 7.97
C TYR A 165 17.03 -6.80 6.51
N THR A 166 15.79 -6.79 6.05
CA THR A 166 15.44 -6.45 4.66
C THR A 166 14.31 -5.42 4.64
N PRO A 167 14.44 -4.31 3.88
CA PRO A 167 13.35 -3.35 3.76
C PRO A 167 12.18 -3.94 2.96
N PHE A 168 10.97 -3.48 3.26
CA PHE A 168 9.77 -3.79 2.47
C PHE A 168 8.89 -2.55 2.32
N THR A 169 8.11 -2.47 1.24
CA THR A 169 7.05 -1.46 1.07
C THR A 169 5.64 -2.06 1.11
N ASP A 170 5.54 -3.38 1.02
CA ASP A 170 4.34 -4.16 1.24
C ASP A 170 4.67 -5.51 1.92
N VAL A 171 3.70 -6.05 2.65
CA VAL A 171 3.80 -7.34 3.33
C VAL A 171 2.87 -8.34 2.65
N MET A 172 3.45 -9.40 2.09
CA MET A 172 2.71 -10.48 1.46
C MET A 172 2.13 -11.42 2.53
N LEU A 173 0.83 -11.67 2.46
CA LEU A 173 0.10 -12.52 3.40
C LEU A 173 -0.49 -13.74 2.69
N PRO A 174 -0.17 -14.96 3.15
CA PRO A 174 -0.87 -16.18 2.72
C PRO A 174 -2.37 -16.07 3.01
N VAL A 175 -3.20 -16.61 2.12
CA VAL A 175 -4.65 -16.62 2.33
C VAL A 175 -5.03 -17.61 3.43
N ALA A 176 -5.69 -17.11 4.47
CA ALA A 176 -6.23 -17.86 5.61
C ALA A 176 -7.54 -17.21 6.10
N PRO A 177 -8.32 -17.82 7.00
CA PRO A 177 -9.66 -17.32 7.36
C PRO A 177 -9.73 -15.91 7.96
N ASP A 178 -8.65 -15.43 8.57
CA ASP A 178 -8.56 -14.11 9.22
C ASP A 178 -7.14 -13.56 9.20
N PHE A 179 -7.01 -12.25 9.40
CA PHE A 179 -5.73 -11.53 9.40
C PHE A 179 -4.69 -12.15 10.34
N PHE A 180 -5.06 -12.51 11.57
CA PHE A 180 -4.09 -13.03 12.54
C PHE A 180 -3.57 -14.40 12.12
N THR A 181 -4.42 -15.24 11.56
CA THR A 181 -4.00 -16.52 10.99
C THR A 181 -3.11 -16.31 9.75
N CYS A 182 -3.44 -15.36 8.86
CA CYS A 182 -2.59 -14.99 7.72
C CYS A 182 -1.20 -14.55 8.19
N PHE A 183 -1.18 -13.64 9.17
CA PHE A 183 0.05 -13.08 9.71
C PHE A 183 0.87 -14.17 10.41
N ALA A 184 0.27 -15.02 11.24
CA ALA A 184 0.96 -16.12 11.92
C ALA A 184 1.57 -17.14 10.95
N GLN A 185 0.92 -17.41 9.82
CA GLN A 185 1.50 -18.27 8.77
C GLN A 185 2.70 -17.63 8.08
N MET A 186 2.70 -16.30 7.95
CA MET A 186 3.86 -15.56 7.45
C MET A 186 5.00 -15.56 8.48
N VAL A 187 4.72 -15.24 9.75
CA VAL A 187 5.71 -15.24 10.84
C VAL A 187 5.91 -16.64 11.44
N GLY A 188 6.33 -17.57 10.58
CA GLY A 188 6.60 -18.95 10.97
C GLY A 188 8.07 -19.20 11.30
N GLN A 189 8.31 -20.11 12.24
CA GLN A 189 9.62 -20.74 12.44
C GLN A 189 9.65 -22.07 11.68
N TYR A 190 10.67 -22.28 10.85
CA TYR A 190 10.86 -23.53 10.13
C TYR A 190 12.31 -23.97 10.16
N GLN A 191 12.52 -25.27 10.24
CA GLN A 191 13.86 -25.84 10.21
C GLN A 191 14.33 -25.95 8.76
N ILE A 192 15.51 -25.42 8.47
CA ILE A 192 16.18 -25.54 7.18
C ILE A 192 17.41 -26.45 7.28
N SER A 193 17.70 -27.17 6.20
CA SER A 193 18.92 -27.95 6.03
C SER A 193 19.92 -27.22 5.14
N GLY A 194 21.22 -27.41 5.37
CA GLY A 194 22.26 -26.83 4.51
C GLY A 194 22.60 -25.37 4.84
N TYR A 195 22.25 -24.90 6.03
CA TYR A 195 22.69 -23.59 6.51
C TYR A 195 24.20 -23.62 6.78
N LYS A 196 24.96 -22.72 6.15
CA LYS A 196 26.41 -22.57 6.39
C LYS A 196 26.65 -21.67 7.59
N CYS A 197 26.80 -22.26 8.76
CA CYS A 197 27.06 -21.51 9.99
C CYS A 197 28.47 -20.91 9.97
N THR A 198 28.59 -19.61 10.22
CA THR A 198 29.87 -18.89 10.27
C THR A 198 30.73 -19.29 11.47
N GLN A 199 30.12 -19.65 12.59
CA GLN A 199 30.81 -20.09 13.81
C GLN A 199 31.31 -21.54 13.72
N CYS A 200 30.46 -22.46 13.23
CA CYS A 200 30.86 -23.86 13.06
C CYS A 200 31.71 -24.10 11.80
N ASN A 201 31.66 -23.18 10.84
CA ASN A 201 32.26 -23.28 9.51
C ASN A 201 31.90 -24.58 8.76
N GLN A 202 30.67 -25.07 8.93
CA GLN A 202 30.14 -26.27 8.29
C GLN A 202 28.65 -26.11 7.95
N LEU A 203 28.17 -26.95 7.03
CA LEU A 203 26.75 -27.05 6.72
C LEU A 203 26.02 -27.78 7.85
N THR A 204 24.92 -27.21 8.31
CA THR A 204 24.15 -27.74 9.43
C THR A 204 22.66 -27.42 9.27
N PHE A 205 21.85 -27.86 10.23
CA PHE A 205 20.46 -27.45 10.35
C PHE A 205 20.38 -26.12 11.11
N ALA A 206 19.42 -25.28 10.75
CA ALA A 206 19.10 -24.07 11.48
C ALA A 206 17.60 -23.89 11.57
N ASP A 207 17.13 -23.25 12.64
CA ASP A 207 15.80 -22.65 12.61
C ASP A 207 15.86 -21.33 11.88
N GLN A 208 14.95 -21.12 10.94
CA GLN A 208 14.73 -19.85 10.27
C GLN A 208 13.42 -19.26 10.79
N GLU A 209 13.46 -18.03 11.26
CA GLU A 209 12.31 -17.29 11.79
C GLU A 209 12.18 -15.97 11.01
N LEU A 210 11.00 -15.72 10.44
CA LEU A 210 10.64 -14.45 9.83
C LEU A 210 9.84 -13.60 10.82
N SER A 211 10.25 -12.36 11.04
CA SER A 211 9.51 -11.39 11.84
C SER A 211 9.47 -10.02 11.16
N ILE A 212 8.55 -9.17 11.60
CA ILE A 212 8.54 -7.76 11.26
C ILE A 212 9.35 -7.02 12.33
N TYR A 213 10.41 -6.33 11.91
CA TYR A 213 11.31 -5.58 12.80
C TYR A 213 10.82 -4.15 13.04
N SER A 214 10.33 -3.49 11.98
CA SER A 214 9.70 -2.18 12.06
C SER A 214 8.60 -2.03 11.00
N VAL A 215 7.60 -1.21 11.33
CA VAL A 215 6.49 -0.87 10.43
C VAL A 215 6.58 0.58 9.98
N PRO A 216 6.15 0.91 8.74
CA PRO A 216 6.05 2.28 8.27
C PRO A 216 4.74 2.94 8.75
N ASP A 217 4.65 4.27 8.62
CA ASP A 217 3.40 5.01 8.91
C ASP A 217 2.22 4.53 8.03
N LEU A 218 2.49 4.15 6.79
CA LEU A 218 1.54 3.57 5.85
C LEU A 218 1.94 2.16 5.47
N LEU A 219 1.40 1.18 6.21
CA LEU A 219 1.62 -0.23 5.96
C LEU A 219 0.61 -0.79 4.95
N CYS A 220 1.12 -1.42 3.90
CA CYS A 220 0.33 -2.13 2.90
C CYS A 220 0.46 -3.65 3.09
N PHE A 221 -0.68 -4.35 3.13
CA PHE A 221 -0.73 -5.81 3.11
C PHE A 221 -1.28 -6.30 1.76
N THR A 222 -0.58 -7.25 1.17
CA THR A 222 -0.96 -7.88 -0.10
C THR A 222 -1.35 -9.32 0.15
N LEU A 223 -2.62 -9.69 -0.10
CA LEU A 223 -3.04 -11.10 0.00
C LEU A 223 -2.57 -11.90 -1.22
N GLU A 224 -1.91 -13.03 -0.98
CA GLU A 224 -1.43 -13.97 -2.01
C GLU A 224 -2.58 -14.82 -2.59
N ARG A 225 -3.58 -14.17 -3.20
CA ARG A 225 -4.72 -14.86 -3.79
C ARG A 225 -4.38 -15.56 -5.09
N PHE A 226 -3.41 -15.06 -5.85
CA PHE A 226 -3.03 -15.65 -7.12
C PHE A 226 -1.85 -16.60 -6.94
N LYS A 227 -2.07 -17.89 -7.19
CA LYS A 227 -1.02 -18.92 -7.18
C LYS A 227 -0.76 -19.40 -8.60
N ASN A 228 0.51 -19.39 -9.00
CA ASN A 228 0.99 -19.87 -10.32
C ASN A 228 0.24 -19.30 -11.53
N LEU A 229 -0.22 -18.05 -11.45
CA LEU A 229 -0.91 -17.31 -12.53
C LEU A 229 -2.20 -17.96 -13.08
N MET A 230 -2.68 -19.05 -12.48
CA MET A 230 -3.81 -19.83 -13.00
C MET A 230 -4.95 -19.99 -12.00
N TYR A 231 -4.67 -19.87 -10.70
CA TYR A 231 -5.66 -20.07 -9.65
C TYR A 231 -5.79 -18.82 -8.77
N GLN A 232 -7.03 -18.35 -8.63
CA GLN A 232 -7.40 -17.31 -7.68
C GLN A 232 -8.10 -17.93 -6.48
N ASP A 233 -7.53 -17.71 -5.29
CA ASP A 233 -8.14 -18.06 -4.02
C ASP A 233 -9.19 -17.01 -3.65
N CYS A 234 -10.46 -17.38 -3.80
CA CYS A 234 -11.62 -16.55 -3.48
C CYS A 234 -12.11 -16.73 -2.04
N SER A 235 -11.35 -17.43 -1.18
CA SER A 235 -11.73 -17.62 0.22
C SER A 235 -11.88 -16.29 0.94
N GLN A 236 -12.92 -16.18 1.76
CA GLN A 236 -13.11 -15.03 2.64
C GLN A 236 -11.96 -14.94 3.63
N VAL A 237 -11.42 -13.72 3.79
CA VAL A 237 -10.40 -13.40 4.79
C VAL A 237 -10.94 -12.25 5.62
N ASN A 238 -11.11 -12.47 6.92
CA ASN A 238 -11.64 -11.45 7.83
C ASN A 238 -10.52 -10.54 8.32
N PHE A 239 -10.66 -9.23 8.12
CA PHE A 239 -9.74 -8.22 8.64
C PHE A 239 -10.40 -7.41 9.75
N PRO A 240 -9.66 -7.11 10.84
CA PRO A 240 -10.15 -6.17 11.84
C PRO A 240 -10.21 -4.75 11.26
N MET A 241 -11.18 -3.95 11.72
CA MET A 241 -11.29 -2.54 11.29
C MET A 241 -10.12 -1.68 11.80
N CYS A 242 -9.59 -2.03 12.97
CA CYS A 242 -8.42 -1.41 13.57
C CYS A 242 -7.48 -2.52 14.00
N LEU A 243 -6.20 -2.37 13.65
CA LEU A 243 -5.17 -3.32 14.01
C LEU A 243 -4.14 -2.59 14.87
N ASP A 244 -4.06 -3.00 16.11
CA ASP A 244 -2.94 -2.63 16.96
C ASP A 244 -1.75 -3.48 16.52
N LEU A 245 -0.67 -2.86 16.05
CA LEU A 245 0.56 -3.55 15.65
C LEU A 245 1.58 -3.61 16.80
N GLU A 246 1.25 -3.15 18.01
CA GLU A 246 2.11 -3.32 19.18
C GLU A 246 2.45 -4.79 19.45
N PHE A 247 1.59 -5.74 19.07
CA PHE A 247 1.93 -7.17 19.16
C PHE A 247 3.19 -7.54 18.35
N ILE A 248 3.50 -6.82 17.26
CA ILE A 248 4.75 -7.01 16.50
C ILE A 248 5.96 -6.62 17.36
N TYR A 249 5.84 -5.55 18.13
CA TYR A 249 6.88 -5.07 19.03
C TYR A 249 6.99 -5.95 20.29
N ILE A 250 5.88 -6.50 20.79
CA ILE A 250 5.84 -7.44 21.92
C ILE A 250 6.56 -8.76 21.56
N CYS A 251 6.50 -9.22 20.31
CA CYS A 251 7.30 -10.36 19.84
C CYS A 251 8.81 -10.08 19.82
N ASN A 252 9.24 -8.80 19.89
CA ASN A 252 10.63 -8.39 19.78
C ASN A 252 11.24 -7.83 21.07
N CYS A 253 10.46 -7.49 22.11
CA CYS A 253 10.97 -6.88 23.35
C CYS A 253 10.10 -7.18 24.60
N ASP A 254 10.77 -7.57 25.69
CA ASP A 254 10.18 -7.88 27.01
C ASP A 254 9.69 -6.66 27.83
N GLN A 255 9.72 -5.41 27.34
CA GLN A 255 9.38 -4.25 28.18
C GLN A 255 8.78 -3.03 27.46
N LEU A 256 7.77 -2.45 28.15
CA LEU A 256 7.20 -1.08 28.07
C LEU A 256 6.13 -0.84 26.99
N GLY A 257 5.12 0.01 27.16
CA GLY A 257 4.74 0.93 28.25
C GLY A 257 3.57 1.79 27.74
N ASN A 258 2.50 1.96 28.54
CA ASN A 258 1.21 2.50 28.11
C ASN A 258 1.24 4.00 27.75
N ASP A 259 0.94 4.34 26.49
CA ASP A 259 0.41 5.66 26.13
C ASP A 259 -0.75 5.54 25.12
N LYS A 260 -1.97 5.41 25.65
CA LYS A 260 -3.18 4.99 24.91
C LYS A 260 -3.80 6.05 23.97
N ASP A 261 -3.42 7.32 24.11
CA ASP A 261 -4.01 8.42 23.33
C ASP A 261 -3.30 8.69 21.97
N TYR A 262 -2.11 8.11 21.78
CA TYR A 262 -1.42 8.02 20.48
C TYR A 262 -1.93 6.83 19.65
N ILE A 263 -2.26 5.73 20.33
CA ILE A 263 -2.65 4.41 19.79
C ILE A 263 -3.98 4.44 19.01
N GLN A 264 -4.85 5.41 19.27
CA GLN A 264 -6.16 5.47 18.61
C GLN A 264 -6.15 6.19 17.24
N ARG A 265 -5.02 6.75 16.81
CA ARG A 265 -4.95 7.68 15.66
C ARG A 265 -4.30 7.15 14.39
N MET A 266 -3.72 5.94 14.36
CA MET A 266 -2.96 5.52 13.18
C MET A 266 -3.28 4.10 12.72
N ILE A 267 -3.32 3.96 11.40
CA ILE A 267 -3.65 2.78 10.58
C ILE A 267 -5.15 2.57 10.37
N GLN A 268 -5.68 3.27 9.37
CA GLN A 268 -6.84 2.78 8.63
C GLN A 268 -6.33 1.71 7.65
N VAL A 269 -6.82 0.48 7.77
CA VAL A 269 -6.56 -0.56 6.77
C VAL A 269 -7.33 -0.18 5.51
N ALA A 270 -6.63 0.39 4.53
CA ALA A 270 -7.18 0.55 3.18
C ALA A 270 -7.16 -0.81 2.48
N MET A 271 -8.17 -1.64 2.73
CA MET A 271 -8.38 -2.84 1.92
C MET A 271 -8.82 -2.40 0.53
N MET A 272 -8.10 -2.83 -0.52
CA MET A 272 -8.65 -2.78 -1.87
C MET A 272 -9.89 -3.70 -1.89
N PRO A 273 -11.10 -3.20 -2.17
CA PRO A 273 -12.30 -4.03 -2.21
C PRO A 273 -12.29 -4.89 -3.47
N TRP A 274 -11.60 -6.03 -3.43
CA TRP A 274 -11.68 -7.04 -4.48
C TRP A 274 -12.99 -7.85 -4.43
N PHE A 275 -13.82 -7.66 -3.39
CA PHE A 275 -15.02 -8.47 -3.19
C PHE A 275 -16.31 -7.92 -3.79
N HIS A 276 -16.36 -6.68 -4.29
CA HIS A 276 -17.63 -6.06 -4.71
C HIS A 276 -17.52 -5.31 -6.06
N PHE A 277 -17.06 -6.00 -7.10
CA PHE A 277 -17.36 -5.64 -8.48
C PHE A 277 -17.89 -6.86 -9.25
#